data_AF-A0A822TBW5-F1
#
_entry.id   AF-A0A822TBW5-F1
#
_cell.length_a   1.000
_cell.length_b   1.000
_cell.length_c   1.000
_cell.angle_alpha   90.00
_cell.angle_beta   90.00
_cell.angle_gamma   90.00
#
_symmetry.space_group_name_H-M   'P 1'
#
loop_
_entity.id
_entity.type
_entity.pdbx_description
1 polymer ?
#
loop_
_entity_poly.entity_id
_entity_poly.type
_entity_poly.pdbx_seq_one_letter_code
_entity_poly.pdbx_strand_id
1 'polypeptide(L)'
;MQKKRITLAGGVAMLCLSGCHLPPDNTAPARKYGAASEVAVTRHAQYQLWEQGTYSAALPSRQPGGSLQAHSGRVSFDWEGDALELLSELARLRGQQFSYSGVRLPLPVSLHVRDMTFADALRLTEAQTAWRAVLSQSAGRLHLSYMPTEKK
;
A
#
# COMPACT_ATOMS: atom_id res chain seq x y z
N MET A 1 71.65 24.11 -29.87
CA MET A 1 72.57 24.33 -28.73
C MET A 1 71.76 24.81 -27.53
N GLN A 2 72.05 24.31 -26.32
CA GLN A 2 71.54 24.77 -25.00
C GLN A 2 70.05 24.48 -24.72
N LYS A 3 69.59 24.10 -23.52
CA LYS A 3 70.22 23.56 -22.31
C LYS A 3 69.09 22.91 -21.49
N LYS A 4 69.49 21.91 -20.72
CA LYS A 4 68.69 21.02 -19.88
C LYS A 4 68.26 21.71 -18.57
N ARG A 5 67.19 21.19 -17.92
CA ARG A 5 66.91 21.14 -16.46
C ARG A 5 66.22 22.39 -15.86
N ILE A 6 65.37 22.35 -14.81
CA ILE A 6 64.73 21.33 -13.95
C ILE A 6 63.78 22.13 -13.02
N THR A 7 62.55 21.66 -12.84
CA THR A 7 61.82 21.54 -11.57
C THR A 7 61.20 22.75 -10.84
N LEU A 8 59.90 22.52 -10.56
CA LEU A 8 59.10 22.75 -9.34
C LEU A 8 58.19 23.99 -9.25
N ALA A 9 57.01 23.66 -8.72
CA ALA A 9 56.09 24.48 -7.93
C ALA A 9 55.25 25.48 -8.74
N GLY A 10 53.93 25.46 -8.68
CA GLY A 10 53.00 24.84 -7.74
C GLY A 10 51.77 25.73 -7.66
N GLY A 11 50.59 25.15 -7.51
CA GLY A 11 49.37 25.91 -7.17
C GLY A 11 48.18 25.72 -8.12
N VAL A 12 47.84 24.46 -8.43
CA VAL A 12 46.47 24.13 -8.88
C VAL A 12 45.58 24.21 -7.63
N ALA A 13 44.82 25.28 -7.48
CA ALA A 13 43.75 25.37 -6.48
C ALA A 13 42.54 24.59 -7.01
N MET A 14 42.58 23.26 -6.86
CA MET A 14 41.43 22.39 -7.07
C MET A 14 40.61 22.41 -5.77
N LEU A 15 39.43 23.05 -5.82
CA LEU A 15 38.44 22.95 -4.75
C LEU A 15 37.93 21.50 -4.69
N CYS A 16 38.61 20.66 -3.92
CA CYS A 16 38.09 19.36 -3.50
C CYS A 16 37.07 19.60 -2.38
N LEU A 17 35.79 19.44 -2.69
CA LEU A 17 34.74 19.21 -1.69
C LEU A 17 35.00 17.85 -1.04
N SER A 18 35.88 17.80 -0.05
CA SER A 18 36.01 16.68 0.86
C SER A 18 34.82 16.71 1.83
N GLY A 19 33.75 16.01 1.46
CA GLY A 19 32.76 15.58 2.45
C GLY A 19 33.42 14.59 3.40
N CYS A 20 33.70 15.02 4.63
CA CYS A 20 34.03 14.11 5.72
C CYS A 20 32.77 13.32 6.08
N HIS A 21 32.64 12.08 5.61
CA HIS A 21 31.77 11.12 6.29
C HIS A 21 32.58 10.57 7.47
N LEU A 22 32.13 10.82 8.70
CA LEU A 22 32.59 10.07 9.87
C LEU A 22 31.90 8.71 9.85
N PRO A 23 32.62 7.59 10.09
CA PRO A 23 31.96 6.32 10.39
C PRO A 23 31.17 6.46 11.70
N PRO A 24 29.98 5.86 11.81
CA PRO A 24 29.20 5.94 13.04
C PRO A 24 29.96 5.25 14.18
N ASP A 25 30.24 6.03 15.21
CA ASP A 25 30.71 5.57 16.52
C ASP A 25 29.65 4.59 17.08
N ASN A 26 29.98 3.29 17.08
CA ASN A 26 29.13 2.23 17.62
C ASN A 26 29.27 2.15 19.14
N THR A 27 29.05 3.28 19.83
CA THR A 27 28.94 3.31 21.28
C THR A 27 27.54 3.77 21.67
N ALA A 28 26.52 3.10 21.14
CA ALA A 28 25.18 3.17 21.70
C ALA A 28 25.13 2.26 22.94
N PRO A 29 24.76 2.76 24.13
CA PRO A 29 24.64 1.92 25.31
C PRO A 29 23.61 0.82 25.04
N ALA A 30 23.94 -0.43 25.41
CA ALA A 30 23.08 -1.60 25.23
C ALA A 30 21.64 -1.29 25.70
N ARG A 31 20.71 -1.27 24.75
CA ARG A 31 19.31 -0.86 24.93
C ARG A 31 18.62 -1.88 25.84
N LYS A 32 18.56 -1.58 27.15
CA LYS A 32 18.05 -2.48 28.21
C LYS A 32 16.55 -2.74 28.19
N TYR A 33 15.82 -2.13 27.25
CA TYR A 33 14.39 -2.29 27.12
C TYR A 33 14.11 -2.74 25.69
N GLY A 34 13.60 -3.96 25.53
CA GLY A 34 13.37 -4.58 24.22
C GLY A 34 12.27 -3.90 23.39
N ALA A 35 11.86 -4.55 22.30
CA ALA A 35 10.89 -4.07 21.31
C ALA A 35 9.60 -3.45 21.90
N ALA A 36 9.17 -3.89 23.09
CA ALA A 36 8.03 -3.30 23.79
C ALA A 36 8.22 -1.82 24.16
N SER A 37 9.44 -1.40 24.51
CA SER A 37 9.75 0.02 24.78
C SER A 37 9.78 0.85 23.51
N GLU A 38 10.23 0.27 22.40
CA GLU A 38 10.25 0.92 21.09
C GLU A 38 8.83 1.11 20.54
N VAL A 39 7.94 0.14 20.75
CA VAL A 39 6.51 0.27 20.44
C VAL A 39 5.85 1.33 21.32
N ALA A 40 6.16 1.38 22.62
CA ALA A 40 5.60 2.38 23.53
C ALA A 40 6.05 3.81 23.15
N VAL A 41 7.33 4.00 22.83
CA VAL A 41 7.87 5.29 22.37
C VAL A 41 7.26 5.69 21.03
N THR A 42 7.14 4.76 20.08
CA THR A 42 6.54 5.03 18.77
C THR A 42 5.07 5.42 18.88
N ARG A 43 4.30 4.72 19.73
CA ARG A 43 2.89 5.06 19.99
C ARG A 43 2.74 6.41 20.67
N HIS A 44 3.61 6.72 21.63
CA HIS A 44 3.57 8.03 22.30
C HIS A 44 3.85 9.18 21.33
N ALA A 45 4.84 9.04 20.45
CA ALA A 45 5.11 10.01 19.40
C ALA A 45 3.93 10.18 18.43
N GLN A 46 3.25 9.08 18.07
CA GLN A 46 2.05 9.14 17.23
C GLN A 46 0.91 9.94 17.87
N TYR A 47 0.66 9.76 19.18
CA TYR A 47 -0.37 10.53 19.90
C TYR A 47 -0.04 12.03 19.98
N GLN A 48 1.22 12.39 20.20
CA GLN A 48 1.64 13.80 20.24
C GLN A 48 1.44 14.49 18.88
N LEU A 49 1.71 13.79 17.78
CA LEU A 49 1.51 14.32 16.42
C LEU A 49 0.03 14.39 16.02
N TRP A 50 -0.82 13.56 16.64
CA TRP A 50 -2.28 13.62 16.50
C TRP A 50 -2.86 14.85 17.21
N GLU A 51 -2.42 15.13 18.44
CA GLU A 51 -2.84 16.32 19.20
C GLU A 51 -2.42 17.63 18.52
N GLN A 52 -1.29 17.62 17.82
CA GLN A 52 -0.78 18.77 17.07
C GLN A 52 -1.52 19.01 15.75
N GLY A 53 -2.54 18.20 15.40
CA GLY A 53 -3.36 18.36 14.19
C GLY A 53 -2.60 18.14 12.87
N THR A 54 -1.32 17.79 12.93
CA THR A 54 -0.44 17.52 11.79
C THR A 54 -0.72 16.19 11.11
N TYR A 55 -1.35 15.24 11.82
CA TYR A 55 -1.84 13.99 11.25
C TYR A 55 -3.36 14.01 11.17
N SER A 56 -3.90 14.53 10.07
CA SER A 56 -5.14 13.95 9.56
C SER A 56 -4.84 12.47 9.31
N ALA A 57 -5.63 11.56 9.88
CA ALA A 57 -5.55 10.14 9.58
C ALA A 57 -5.32 10.00 8.08
N ALA A 58 -4.10 9.61 7.68
CA ALA A 58 -3.84 9.25 6.31
C ALA A 58 -4.74 8.04 6.09
N LEU A 59 -5.94 8.29 5.54
CA LEU A 59 -6.68 7.30 4.76
C LEU A 59 -5.60 6.58 3.96
N PRO A 60 -5.50 5.24 4.06
CA PRO A 60 -4.42 4.49 3.43
C PRO A 60 -4.25 5.05 2.03
N SER A 61 -3.08 5.66 1.80
CA SER A 61 -2.82 6.46 0.62
C SER A 61 -3.36 5.70 -0.57
N ARG A 62 -4.35 6.25 -1.27
CA ARG A 62 -4.86 5.67 -2.52
C ARG A 62 -3.63 5.42 -3.38
N GLN A 63 -3.16 4.17 -3.45
CA GLN A 63 -1.92 3.85 -4.12
C GLN A 63 -2.08 4.33 -5.57
N PRO A 64 -1.27 5.30 -6.02
CA PRO A 64 -1.37 5.77 -7.40
C PRO A 64 -0.94 4.63 -8.31
N GLY A 65 -1.88 4.11 -9.09
CA GLY A 65 -1.60 3.64 -10.44
C GLY A 65 -0.71 2.41 -10.63
N GLY A 66 -0.58 1.52 -9.65
CA GLY A 66 -0.10 0.16 -9.92
C GLY A 66 -1.26 -0.69 -10.42
N SER A 67 -1.40 -0.93 -11.73
CA SER A 67 -2.37 -1.92 -12.22
C SER A 67 -2.05 -3.27 -11.55
N LEU A 68 -2.96 -3.80 -10.74
CA LEU A 68 -2.79 -5.12 -10.12
C LEU A 68 -2.89 -6.18 -11.22
N GLN A 69 -1.80 -6.47 -11.93
CA GLN A 69 -1.86 -7.38 -13.08
C GLN A 69 -2.13 -8.83 -12.64
N ALA A 70 -1.48 -9.28 -11.56
CA ALA A 70 -1.57 -10.65 -11.06
C ALA A 70 -2.63 -10.82 -9.95
N HIS A 71 -3.30 -11.99 -9.95
CA HIS A 71 -4.18 -12.40 -8.85
C HIS A 71 -3.47 -12.52 -7.49
N SER A 72 -2.15 -12.73 -7.51
CA SER A 72 -1.28 -12.76 -6.33
C SER A 72 -0.90 -11.37 -5.81
N GLY A 73 -1.27 -10.29 -6.52
CA GLY A 73 -1.05 -8.92 -6.07
C GLY A 73 -1.68 -8.69 -4.70
N ARG A 74 -0.94 -8.04 -3.80
CA ARG A 74 -1.34 -7.85 -2.42
C ARG A 74 -2.16 -6.57 -2.29
N VAL A 75 -3.23 -6.63 -1.51
CA VAL A 75 -4.16 -5.53 -1.27
C VAL A 75 -4.38 -5.35 0.23
N SER A 76 -4.55 -4.10 0.64
CA SER A 76 -4.91 -3.73 2.01
C SER A 76 -5.94 -2.61 1.95
N PHE A 77 -7.10 -2.82 2.56
CA PHE A 77 -8.17 -1.83 2.63
C PHE A 77 -9.11 -2.13 3.78
N ASP A 78 -9.80 -1.10 4.25
CA ASP A 78 -10.93 -1.19 5.15
C ASP A 78 -12.16 -0.76 4.38
N TRP A 79 -13.21 -1.59 4.36
CA TRP A 79 -14.42 -1.33 3.61
C TRP A 79 -15.66 -1.64 4.45
N GLU A 80 -16.59 -0.70 4.45
CA GLU A 80 -17.90 -0.79 5.07
C GLU A 80 -18.92 -0.24 4.08
N GLY A 81 -19.77 -1.09 3.52
CA GLY A 81 -20.76 -0.63 2.54
C GLY A 81 -21.23 -1.72 1.59
N ASP A 82 -21.63 -1.32 0.39
CA ASP A 82 -22.14 -2.25 -0.62
C ASP A 82 -21.01 -2.97 -1.36
N ALA A 83 -21.14 -4.28 -1.52
CA ALA A 83 -20.16 -5.10 -2.24
C ALA A 83 -20.05 -4.73 -3.72
N LEU A 84 -21.12 -4.25 -4.36
CA LEU A 84 -21.08 -3.81 -5.75
C LEU A 84 -20.09 -2.66 -5.93
N GLU A 85 -20.07 -1.71 -5.00
CA GLU A 85 -19.15 -0.56 -5.03
C GLU A 85 -17.72 -1.03 -4.82
N LEU A 86 -17.49 -1.88 -3.80
CA LEU A 86 -16.18 -2.48 -3.55
C LEU A 86 -15.66 -3.25 -4.78
N LEU A 87 -16.48 -4.12 -5.37
CA LEU A 87 -16.11 -4.95 -6.53
C LEU A 87 -15.83 -4.08 -7.76
N SER A 88 -16.56 -2.97 -7.93
CA SER A 88 -16.30 -2.01 -9.00
C SER A 88 -14.93 -1.33 -8.86
N GLU A 89 -14.56 -0.94 -7.64
CA GLU A 89 -13.26 -0.34 -7.34
C GLU A 89 -12.13 -1.36 -7.49
N LEU A 90 -12.31 -2.58 -6.98
CA LEU A 90 -11.36 -3.67 -7.14
C LEU A 90 -11.13 -4.03 -8.62
N ALA A 91 -12.19 -4.05 -9.43
CA ALA A 91 -12.08 -4.25 -10.87
C ALA A 91 -11.31 -3.10 -11.54
N ARG A 92 -11.62 -1.85 -11.17
CA ARG A 92 -10.95 -0.65 -11.70
C ARG A 92 -9.46 -0.62 -11.38
N LEU A 93 -9.07 -0.98 -10.16
CA LEU A 93 -7.65 -1.10 -9.75
C LEU A 93 -6.89 -2.15 -10.58
N ARG A 94 -7.61 -3.17 -11.05
CA ARG A 94 -7.06 -4.23 -11.89
C ARG A 94 -7.10 -3.92 -13.39
N GLY A 95 -7.73 -2.83 -13.80
CA GLY A 95 -8.04 -2.56 -15.20
C GLY A 95 -9.04 -3.57 -15.81
N GLN A 96 -9.83 -4.25 -14.97
CA GLN A 96 -10.90 -5.14 -15.42
C GLN A 96 -12.18 -4.37 -15.69
N GLN A 97 -12.96 -4.86 -16.65
CA GLN A 97 -14.34 -4.41 -16.83
C GLN A 97 -15.21 -5.01 -15.71
N PHE A 98 -16.03 -4.18 -15.08
CA PHE A 98 -17.04 -4.62 -14.11
C PHE A 98 -18.42 -4.52 -14.73
N SER A 99 -19.25 -5.55 -14.54
CA SER A 99 -20.66 -5.51 -14.92
C SER A 99 -21.51 -6.30 -13.93
N TYR A 100 -22.81 -6.03 -13.89
CA TYR A 100 -23.75 -6.79 -13.07
C TYR A 100 -25.02 -7.12 -13.85
N SER A 101 -25.76 -8.14 -13.40
CA SER A 101 -27.05 -8.54 -13.96
C SER A 101 -28.05 -8.91 -12.86
N GLY A 102 -29.34 -8.83 -13.18
CA GLY A 102 -30.43 -9.09 -12.23
C GLY A 102 -30.94 -7.84 -11.51
N VAL A 103 -31.79 -8.04 -10.51
CA VAL A 103 -32.36 -6.94 -9.71
C VAL A 103 -31.33 -6.50 -8.67
N ARG A 104 -30.92 -5.23 -8.72
CA ARG A 104 -29.96 -4.67 -7.77
C ARG A 104 -30.57 -4.69 -6.36
N LEU A 105 -29.92 -5.43 -5.48
CA LEU A 105 -30.22 -5.48 -4.06
C LEU A 105 -28.99 -5.05 -3.27
N PRO A 106 -29.15 -4.44 -2.09
CA PRO A 106 -28.00 -4.02 -1.29
C PRO A 106 -27.20 -5.25 -0.83
N LEU A 107 -25.88 -5.21 -1.00
CA LEU A 107 -24.98 -6.29 -0.56
C LEU A 107 -24.07 -5.76 0.55
N PRO A 108 -24.56 -5.65 1.80
CA PRO A 108 -23.75 -5.12 2.88
C PRO A 108 -22.58 -6.05 3.16
N VAL A 109 -21.37 -5.49 3.10
CA VAL A 109 -20.12 -6.18 3.43
C VAL A 109 -19.27 -5.30 4.34
N SER A 110 -18.63 -5.94 5.30
CA SER A 110 -17.66 -5.36 6.24
C SER A 110 -16.39 -6.17 6.11
N LEU A 111 -15.33 -5.53 5.61
CA LEU A 111 -14.09 -6.18 5.22
C LEU A 111 -12.88 -5.37 5.71
N HIS A 112 -12.10 -6.00 6.56
CA HIS A 112 -10.80 -5.50 7.00
C HIS A 112 -9.70 -6.37 6.41
N VAL A 113 -9.13 -5.94 5.28
CA VAL A 113 -8.15 -6.70 4.53
C VAL A 113 -6.76 -6.11 4.77
N ARG A 114 -5.83 -6.95 5.21
CA ARG A 114 -4.43 -6.59 5.48
C ARG A 114 -3.50 -7.58 4.77
N ASP A 115 -2.66 -7.06 3.87
CA ASP A 115 -1.65 -7.82 3.12
C ASP A 115 -2.16 -9.14 2.51
N MET A 116 -3.38 -9.13 1.97
CA MET A 116 -4.04 -10.31 1.39
C MET A 116 -3.91 -10.31 -0.13
N THR A 117 -3.92 -11.48 -0.76
CA THR A 117 -3.95 -11.51 -2.24
C THR A 117 -5.29 -10.99 -2.77
N PHE A 118 -5.27 -10.40 -3.95
CA PHE A 118 -6.48 -9.95 -4.65
C PHE A 118 -7.48 -11.10 -4.83
N ALA A 119 -7.00 -12.31 -5.16
CA ALA A 119 -7.84 -13.49 -5.29
C ALA A 119 -8.56 -13.84 -3.97
N ASP A 120 -7.84 -13.80 -2.85
CA ASP A 120 -8.43 -14.14 -1.56
C ASP A 120 -9.39 -13.06 -1.07
N ALA A 121 -9.11 -11.78 -1.34
CA ALA A 121 -10.03 -10.69 -1.07
C ALA A 121 -11.34 -10.84 -1.86
N LEU A 122 -11.28 -11.25 -3.13
CA LEU A 122 -12.47 -11.56 -3.93
C LEU A 122 -13.24 -12.76 -3.38
N ARG A 123 -12.55 -13.84 -3.02
CA ARG A 123 -13.20 -15.02 -2.41
C ARG A 123 -13.89 -14.69 -1.09
N LEU A 124 -13.27 -13.85 -0.26
CA LEU A 124 -13.85 -13.41 1.01
C LEU A 124 -15.13 -12.59 0.76
N THR A 125 -15.08 -11.68 -0.23
CA THR A 125 -16.25 -10.89 -0.63
C THR A 125 -17.38 -11.81 -1.13
N GLU A 126 -17.04 -12.76 -2.01
CA GLU A 126 -17.99 -13.74 -2.55
C GLU A 126 -18.66 -14.55 -1.44
N ALA A 127 -17.90 -15.03 -0.46
CA ALA A 127 -18.43 -15.78 0.68
C ALA A 127 -19.47 -14.98 1.49
N GLN A 128 -19.27 -13.65 1.64
CA GLN A 128 -20.23 -12.78 2.33
C GLN A 128 -21.47 -12.45 1.49
N THR A 129 -21.39 -12.53 0.17
CA THR A 129 -22.50 -12.18 -0.75
C THR A 129 -23.19 -13.39 -1.39
N ALA A 130 -22.69 -14.60 -1.18
CA ALA A 130 -23.14 -15.82 -1.86
C ALA A 130 -24.62 -16.16 -1.65
N TRP A 131 -25.24 -15.66 -0.58
CA TRP A 131 -26.67 -15.82 -0.31
C TRP A 131 -27.58 -15.00 -1.24
N ARG A 132 -26.99 -14.12 -2.05
CA ARG A 132 -27.74 -13.10 -2.80
C ARG A 132 -27.20 -12.80 -4.19
N ALA A 133 -25.93 -13.06 -4.42
CA ALA A 133 -25.28 -12.83 -5.69
C ALA A 133 -24.16 -13.85 -5.92
N VAL A 134 -23.88 -14.14 -7.18
CA VAL A 134 -22.78 -14.99 -7.63
C VAL A 134 -21.76 -14.13 -8.35
N LEU A 135 -20.49 -14.24 -7.92
CA LEU A 135 -19.38 -13.55 -8.56
C LEU A 135 -18.74 -14.47 -9.60
N SER A 136 -18.63 -14.02 -10.85
CA SER A 136 -17.92 -14.74 -11.90
C SER A 136 -16.78 -13.90 -12.46
N GLN A 137 -15.64 -14.56 -12.66
CA GLN A 137 -14.44 -13.96 -13.24
C GLN A 137 -14.19 -14.57 -14.62
N SER A 138 -13.93 -13.72 -15.61
CA SER A 138 -13.54 -14.10 -16.97
C SER A 138 -12.36 -13.24 -17.39
N ALA A 139 -11.65 -13.59 -18.47
CA ALA A 139 -10.45 -12.88 -18.90
C ALA A 139 -10.66 -11.35 -19.00
N GLY A 140 -10.13 -10.60 -18.02
CA GLY A 140 -10.26 -9.14 -17.95
C GLY A 140 -11.64 -8.60 -17.51
N ARG A 141 -12.56 -9.46 -17.05
CA ARG A 141 -13.92 -9.07 -16.66
C ARG A 141 -14.33 -9.69 -15.33
N LEU A 142 -14.94 -8.87 -14.49
CA LEU A 142 -15.60 -9.25 -13.25
C LEU A 142 -17.11 -9.04 -13.40
N HIS A 143 -17.91 -10.08 -13.19
CA HIS A 143 -19.35 -10.03 -13.34
C HIS A 143 -20.08 -10.48 -12.07
N LEU A 144 -21.00 -9.66 -11.59
CA LEU A 144 -21.83 -9.94 -10.42
C LEU A 144 -23.28 -10.25 -10.85
N SER A 145 -23.75 -11.46 -10.61
CA SER A 145 -25.12 -11.87 -10.94
C SER A 145 -25.98 -11.91 -9.67
N TYR A 146 -26.99 -11.05 -9.58
CA TYR A 146 -27.96 -11.09 -8.48
C TYR A 146 -28.90 -12.29 -8.64
N MET A 147 -29.10 -13.04 -7.56
CA MET A 147 -30.00 -14.18 -7.57
C MET A 147 -31.45 -13.73 -7.78
N PRO A 148 -32.26 -14.49 -8.55
CA PRO A 148 -33.67 -14.18 -8.70
C PRO A 148 -34.38 -14.29 -7.34
N THR A 149 -35.20 -13.30 -7.00
CA THR A 149 -36.10 -13.40 -5.86
C THR A 149 -37.11 -14.49 -6.15
N GLU A 150 -37.13 -15.54 -5.33
CA GLU A 150 -38.11 -16.62 -5.46
C GLU A 150 -39.52 -16.00 -5.39
N LYS A 151 -40.25 -16.04 -6.52
CA LYS A 151 -41.65 -15.63 -6.55
C LYS A 151 -42.43 -16.75 -5.86
N LYS A 152 -42.92 -16.47 -4.65
CA LYS A 152 -43.91 -17.32 -3.97
C LYS A 152 -45.31 -17.00 -4.48
#